data_AF-A0A1B8B070-F1
#
_entry.id   AF-A0A1B8B070-F1
#
_cell.length_a   1.000
_cell.length_b   1.000
_cell.length_c   1.000
_cell.angle_alpha   90.00
_cell.angle_beta   90.00
_cell.angle_gamma   90.00
#
_symmetry.space_group_name_H-M   'P 1'
#
loop_
_entity.id
_entity.type
_entity.pdbx_description
1 polymer ?
#
loop_
_entity_poly.entity_id
_entity_poly.type
_entity_poly.pdbx_seq_one_letter_code
_entity_poly.pdbx_strand_id
1 'polypeptide(L)'
;MRFLTKADPKTKSIILSAKFNTEAAFFDLEVPVTLKGLGSNKAFLRICASTIASLVLSRSPTAMPAGIQDGFNSTPLGLDFTLNDPPALIVSSHAPEPLSATRKLSRDVLDSIRDLSNTTTLSIYIEACDAPTQLQDISDAVSQGLFTSHTIQHHISSMYGGLGGKLLDLAVGTLPPSYDEAAASPPPPPPIDRNSKKRAREDSDSERKDNTTLLWDAIHAMSNRVKTLETENEELKEKNTELLGDLHDLREKYSTSQQTNMELVEGMGTLQGKYDSLEDRLTELATTNETFEDTYDARLVELRNDMDDFEGIVQSVEAGQITEESMHKIEKRVIEEMLRRLAEGGAALASYSVSSFKRLSLSQPSPYTAPPEPFLHLHHYSPSRLRLALRHRPSLAQARV
;
A
#
# COMPACT_ATOMS: atom_id res chain seq x y z
N MET A 1 -2.75 -5.83 32.59
CA MET A 1 -2.91 -6.03 31.12
C MET A 1 -3.68 -4.85 30.58
N ARG A 2 -3.15 -4.16 29.57
CA ARG A 2 -3.81 -3.02 28.91
C ARG A 2 -4.23 -3.43 27.51
N PHE A 3 -5.45 -3.08 27.14
CA PHE A 3 -6.03 -3.41 25.84
C PHE A 3 -6.38 -2.11 25.12
N LEU A 4 -5.98 -2.00 23.86
CA LEU A 4 -6.40 -0.91 23.00
C LEU A 4 -7.60 -1.37 22.14
N THR A 5 -8.81 -1.26 22.70
CA THR A 5 -10.06 -1.70 22.05
C THR A 5 -10.91 -0.55 21.52
N LYS A 6 -10.60 0.68 21.91
CA LYS A 6 -11.40 1.88 21.57
C LYS A 6 -10.49 2.96 21.00
N ALA A 7 -10.95 3.62 19.95
CA ALA A 7 -10.30 4.80 19.39
C ALA A 7 -10.89 6.10 19.97
N ASP A 8 -10.22 7.22 19.72
CA ASP A 8 -10.73 8.55 20.04
C ASP A 8 -10.67 9.52 18.86
N PRO A 9 -11.81 9.97 18.29
CA PRO A 9 -13.19 9.76 18.71
C PRO A 9 -13.69 8.32 18.49
N LYS A 10 -14.65 7.88 19.32
CA LYS A 10 -15.31 6.56 19.23
C LYS A 10 -16.01 6.29 17.88
N THR A 11 -16.26 7.34 17.08
CA THR A 11 -16.82 7.23 15.74
C THR A 11 -15.83 6.67 14.71
N LYS A 12 -14.53 6.70 15.01
CA LYS A 12 -13.49 6.14 14.17
C LYS A 12 -13.08 4.76 14.70
N SER A 13 -12.65 3.90 13.78
CA SER A 13 -12.15 2.56 14.09
C SER A 13 -10.62 2.57 14.06
N ILE A 14 -10.01 1.67 14.82
CA ILE A 14 -8.58 1.42 14.70
C ILE A 14 -8.39 0.53 13.46
N ILE A 15 -7.36 0.78 12.65
CA ILE A 15 -7.14 0.08 11.38
C ILE A 15 -5.75 -0.55 11.40
N LEU A 16 -5.64 -1.80 10.96
CA LEU A 16 -4.39 -2.48 10.64
C LEU A 16 -4.32 -2.48 9.12
N SER A 17 -3.25 -1.91 8.61
CA SER A 17 -2.90 -2.03 7.21
C SER A 17 -1.58 -2.78 7.12
N ALA A 18 -1.46 -3.63 6.12
CA ALA A 18 -0.25 -4.36 5.85
C ALA A 18 0.19 -4.00 4.43
N LYS A 19 1.43 -3.53 4.28
CA LYS A 19 1.99 -3.18 2.98
C LYS A 19 3.22 -4.03 2.74
N PHE A 20 3.26 -4.63 1.58
CA PHE A 20 4.33 -5.52 1.14
C PHE A 20 4.84 -4.98 -0.19
N ASN A 21 6.16 -4.91 -0.34
CA ASN A 21 6.82 -4.79 -1.63
C ASN A 21 7.84 -5.94 -1.74
N THR A 22 8.61 -5.94 -2.82
CA THR A 22 9.61 -6.98 -3.11
C THR A 22 10.74 -7.07 -2.08
N GLU A 23 11.01 -6.00 -1.33
CA GLU A 23 12.19 -5.89 -0.46
C GLU A 23 11.85 -5.74 1.04
N ALA A 24 10.65 -5.26 1.33
CA ALA A 24 10.22 -4.77 2.63
C ALA A 24 8.73 -5.02 2.86
N ALA A 25 8.39 -5.25 4.12
CA ALA A 25 7.02 -5.36 4.55
C ALA A 25 6.82 -4.64 5.89
N PHE A 26 5.65 -4.03 6.06
CA PHE A 26 5.30 -3.32 7.27
C PHE A 26 3.82 -3.47 7.60
N PHE A 27 3.56 -3.62 8.89
CA PHE A 27 2.24 -3.61 9.48
C PHE A 27 2.04 -2.28 10.22
N ASP A 28 1.06 -1.51 9.79
CA ASP A 28 0.71 -0.21 10.35
C ASP A 28 -0.59 -0.32 11.13
N LEU A 29 -0.50 -0.06 12.43
CA LEU A 29 -1.66 0.13 13.28
C LEU A 29 -2.02 1.61 13.36
N GLU A 30 -3.02 2.01 12.61
CA GLU A 30 -3.58 3.36 12.62
C GLU A 30 -4.59 3.49 13.78
N VAL A 31 -4.21 4.27 14.79
CA VAL A 31 -5.01 4.55 15.98
C VAL A 31 -5.51 6.01 15.93
N PRO A 32 -6.81 6.24 15.73
CA PRO A 32 -7.38 7.57 15.87
C PRO A 32 -7.28 8.05 17.33
N VAL A 33 -6.72 9.25 17.51
CA VAL A 33 -6.53 9.87 18.84
C VAL A 33 -6.77 11.38 18.76
N THR A 34 -7.32 11.99 19.81
CA THR A 34 -7.53 13.44 19.88
C THR A 34 -6.43 14.10 20.71
N LEU A 35 -5.55 14.83 20.03
CA LEU A 35 -4.40 15.48 20.63
C LEU A 35 -4.70 16.94 20.94
N LYS A 36 -4.13 17.45 22.01
CA LYS A 36 -4.17 18.88 22.34
C LYS A 36 -3.42 19.65 21.24
N GLY A 37 -4.02 20.73 20.73
CA GLY A 37 -3.45 21.57 19.68
C GLY A 37 -3.63 21.07 18.24
N LEU A 38 -3.90 19.78 18.03
CA LEU A 38 -4.05 19.18 16.68
C LEU A 38 -5.47 18.63 16.40
N GLY A 39 -6.35 18.57 17.40
CA GLY A 39 -7.68 17.99 17.24
C GLY A 39 -7.65 16.47 17.01
N SER A 40 -8.60 15.95 16.22
CA SER A 40 -8.63 14.51 15.89
C SER A 40 -7.56 14.19 14.86
N ASN A 41 -6.57 13.39 15.27
CA ASN A 41 -5.47 12.96 14.43
C ASN A 41 -5.31 11.41 14.48
N LYS A 42 -4.30 10.89 13.81
CA LYS A 42 -3.96 9.47 13.73
C LYS A 42 -2.56 9.28 14.30
N ALA A 43 -2.37 8.29 15.16
CA ALA A 43 -1.06 7.79 15.55
C ALA A 43 -0.84 6.43 14.88
N PHE A 44 0.36 6.19 14.38
CA PHE A 44 0.70 4.91 13.74
C PHE A 44 1.70 4.15 14.60
N LEU A 45 1.37 2.91 14.97
CA LEU A 45 2.34 1.95 15.49
C LEU A 45 2.76 1.05 14.33
N ARG A 46 4.01 1.18 13.89
CA ARG A 46 4.57 0.44 12.76
C ARG A 46 5.42 -0.72 13.24
N ILE A 47 5.15 -1.89 12.69
CA ILE A 47 5.95 -3.10 12.87
C ILE A 47 6.60 -3.41 11.52
N CYS A 48 7.92 -3.32 11.44
CA CYS A 48 8.68 -3.73 10.26
C CYS A 48 8.82 -5.25 10.23
N ALA A 49 8.54 -5.90 9.11
CA ALA A 49 8.62 -7.35 9.00
C ALA A 49 10.02 -7.90 9.29
N SER A 50 11.07 -7.12 8.98
CA SER A 50 12.46 -7.43 9.33
C SER A 50 12.73 -7.48 10.84
N THR A 51 11.89 -6.83 11.66
CA THR A 51 11.99 -6.84 13.13
C THR A 51 11.17 -7.96 13.77
N ILE A 52 10.39 -8.72 12.99
CA ILE A 52 9.56 -9.79 13.52
C ILE A 52 10.42 -11.05 13.70
N ALA A 53 10.57 -11.50 14.95
CA ALA A 53 11.20 -12.77 15.27
C ALA A 53 10.27 -13.96 15.00
N SER A 54 8.96 -13.78 15.25
CA SER A 54 7.94 -14.81 14.99
C SER A 54 6.58 -14.17 14.79
N LEU A 55 5.84 -14.66 13.79
CA LEU A 55 4.43 -14.34 13.56
C LEU A 55 3.64 -15.65 13.54
N VAL A 56 2.66 -15.78 14.42
CA VAL A 56 1.80 -16.97 14.50
C VAL A 56 0.36 -16.60 14.22
N LEU A 57 -0.22 -17.25 13.21
CA LEU A 57 -1.63 -17.13 12.86
C LEU A 57 -2.47 -18.14 13.65
N SER A 58 -3.34 -17.66 14.54
CA SER A 58 -4.28 -18.49 15.29
C SER A 58 -5.70 -18.36 14.72
N ARG A 59 -6.11 -19.36 13.93
CA ARG A 59 -7.50 -19.51 13.47
C ARG A 59 -8.32 -20.03 14.66
N SER A 60 -9.32 -19.27 15.11
CA SER A 60 -10.13 -19.55 16.32
C SER A 60 -9.34 -19.65 17.63
N PRO A 61 -8.83 -18.52 18.18
CA PRO A 61 -8.07 -18.52 19.42
C PRO A 61 -8.94 -18.91 20.62
N THR A 62 -8.66 -20.07 21.23
CA THR A 62 -9.42 -20.63 22.38
C THR A 62 -9.31 -19.77 23.65
N ALA A 63 -8.31 -18.88 23.74
CA ALA A 63 -8.01 -18.06 24.91
C ALA A 63 -8.15 -16.54 24.62
N MET A 64 -9.33 -16.13 24.16
CA MET A 64 -9.68 -14.70 24.05
C MET A 64 -9.85 -14.06 25.42
N PRO A 65 -9.15 -12.97 25.76
CA PRO A 65 -9.38 -12.26 27.02
C PRO A 65 -10.79 -11.65 27.03
N ALA A 66 -11.49 -11.79 28.17
CA ALA A 66 -12.92 -11.49 28.31
C ALA A 66 -13.32 -10.07 27.86
N GLY A 67 -12.44 -9.07 27.99
CA GLY A 67 -12.72 -7.68 27.61
C GLY A 67 -12.83 -7.41 26.10
N ILE A 68 -12.72 -8.43 25.26
CA ILE A 68 -12.59 -8.32 23.80
C ILE A 68 -13.61 -9.22 23.07
N GLN A 69 -14.06 -10.29 23.73
CA GLN A 69 -14.98 -11.27 23.15
C GLN A 69 -16.28 -10.63 22.62
N ASP A 70 -16.83 -9.66 23.37
CA ASP A 70 -18.06 -8.94 23.01
C ASP A 70 -17.89 -8.00 21.80
N GLY A 71 -16.66 -7.85 21.28
CA GLY A 71 -16.32 -6.91 20.22
C GLY A 71 -16.42 -7.46 18.81
N PHE A 72 -16.54 -8.77 18.60
CA PHE A 72 -16.51 -9.36 17.25
C PHE A 72 -17.89 -9.83 16.82
N ASN A 73 -18.26 -9.54 15.56
CA ASN A 73 -19.53 -10.03 14.99
C ASN A 73 -19.37 -11.40 14.33
N SER A 74 -18.13 -11.85 14.12
CA SER A 74 -17.76 -13.08 13.44
C SER A 74 -16.60 -13.79 14.15
N THR A 75 -16.14 -14.91 13.60
CA THR A 75 -15.03 -15.69 14.20
C THR A 75 -13.75 -14.85 14.22
N PRO A 76 -13.13 -14.62 15.40
CA PRO A 76 -11.92 -13.84 15.48
C PRO A 76 -10.71 -14.66 15.00
N LEU A 77 -9.77 -13.96 14.38
CA LEU A 77 -8.47 -14.43 13.94
C LEU A 77 -7.39 -13.70 14.73
N GLY A 78 -6.44 -14.45 15.32
CA GLY A 78 -5.34 -13.87 16.08
C GLY A 78 -4.03 -13.86 15.32
N LEU A 79 -3.32 -12.75 15.42
CA LEU A 79 -1.97 -12.53 14.93
C LEU A 79 -1.06 -12.30 16.12
N ASP A 80 -0.27 -13.30 16.49
CA ASP A 80 0.64 -13.21 17.62
C ASP A 80 2.04 -12.86 17.11
N PHE A 81 2.51 -11.65 17.45
CA PHE A 81 3.81 -11.11 17.09
C PHE A 81 4.79 -11.25 18.24
N THR A 82 5.98 -11.75 17.93
CA THR A 82 7.19 -11.60 18.76
C THR A 82 8.21 -10.83 17.94
N LEU A 83 8.68 -9.71 18.46
CA LEU A 83 9.54 -8.75 17.77
C LEU A 83 10.92 -8.74 18.43
N ASN A 84 11.96 -8.53 17.62
CA ASN A 84 13.31 -8.25 18.10
C ASN A 84 13.40 -6.81 18.64
N ASP A 85 12.72 -5.88 17.98
CA ASP A 85 12.67 -4.46 18.34
C ASP A 85 11.22 -4.01 18.59
N PRO A 86 10.97 -3.06 19.50
CA PRO A 86 9.63 -2.53 19.74
C PRO A 86 9.05 -1.82 18.50
N PRO A 87 7.70 -1.74 18.38
CA PRO A 87 7.05 -1.01 17.29
C PRO A 87 7.43 0.47 17.26
N ALA A 88 7.69 0.98 16.06
CA ALA A 88 7.96 2.40 15.82
C ALA A 88 6.67 3.23 15.95
N LEU A 89 6.64 4.20 16.88
CA LEU A 89 5.54 5.16 16.97
C LEU A 89 5.78 6.34 16.03
N ILE A 90 4.84 6.55 15.10
CA ILE A 90 4.87 7.64 14.14
C ILE A 90 3.67 8.56 14.40
N VAL A 91 3.93 9.85 14.53
CA VAL A 91 2.90 10.90 14.66
C VAL A 91 3.13 12.00 13.61
N SER A 92 2.16 12.88 13.42
CA SER A 92 2.34 14.04 12.54
C SER A 92 3.54 14.88 12.99
N SER A 93 4.34 15.37 12.03
CA SER A 93 5.45 16.29 12.26
C SER A 93 5.06 17.53 13.08
N HIS A 94 3.83 18.02 12.89
CA HIS A 94 3.27 19.18 13.59
C HIS A 94 2.72 18.86 14.99
N ALA A 95 2.76 17.60 15.44
CA ALA A 95 2.24 17.23 16.75
C ALA A 95 3.11 17.83 17.89
N PRO A 96 2.49 18.53 18.85
CA PRO A 96 3.21 19.12 19.97
C PRO A 96 3.81 18.02 20.85
N GLU A 97 5.02 18.29 21.33
CA GLU A 97 5.80 17.38 22.16
C GLU A 97 5.96 17.97 23.57
N PRO A 98 5.66 17.21 24.64
CA PRO A 98 5.17 15.83 24.66
C PRO A 98 3.70 15.69 24.21
N LEU A 99 3.37 14.53 23.64
CA LEU A 99 2.00 14.21 23.23
C LEU A 99 1.06 14.31 24.43
N SER A 100 0.09 15.23 24.35
CA SER A 100 -0.89 15.46 25.40
C SER A 100 -2.31 15.26 24.89
N ALA A 101 -3.11 14.54 25.66
CA ALA A 101 -4.51 14.31 25.38
C ALA A 101 -5.38 15.49 25.83
N THR A 102 -6.41 15.80 25.05
CA THR A 102 -7.40 16.83 25.42
C THR A 102 -8.44 16.29 26.42
N ARG A 103 -8.66 14.97 26.45
CA ARG A 103 -9.71 14.32 27.25
C ARG A 103 -9.25 12.97 27.81
N LYS A 104 -9.91 12.51 28.87
CA LYS A 104 -9.61 11.25 29.57
C LYS A 104 -9.51 10.05 28.62
N LEU A 105 -10.44 9.93 27.67
CA LEU A 105 -10.44 8.81 26.72
C LEU A 105 -9.19 8.82 25.80
N SER A 106 -8.80 9.99 25.27
CA SER A 106 -7.53 10.13 24.54
C SER A 106 -6.32 9.84 25.40
N ARG A 107 -6.37 10.16 26.70
CA ARG A 107 -5.29 9.84 27.63
C ARG A 107 -5.14 8.33 27.79
N ASP A 108 -6.25 7.62 28.00
CA ASP A 108 -6.25 6.16 28.11
C ASP A 108 -5.75 5.48 26.81
N VAL A 109 -6.10 6.04 25.64
CA VAL A 109 -5.60 5.61 24.32
C VAL A 109 -4.11 5.88 24.17
N LEU A 110 -3.63 7.08 24.49
CA LEU A 110 -2.20 7.44 24.43
C LEU A 110 -1.34 6.60 25.37
N ASP A 111 -1.82 6.36 26.60
CA ASP A 111 -1.14 5.50 27.56
C ASP A 111 -1.04 4.07 27.03
N SER A 112 -2.08 3.58 26.36
CA SER A 112 -2.05 2.26 25.71
C SER A 112 -1.10 2.22 24.52
N ILE A 113 -1.08 3.25 23.67
CA ILE A 113 -0.12 3.38 22.55
C ILE A 113 1.31 3.38 23.07
N ARG A 114 1.58 4.12 24.16
CA ARG A 114 2.90 4.19 24.80
C ARG A 114 3.37 2.84 25.32
N ASP A 115 2.49 2.10 25.98
CA ASP A 115 2.83 0.76 26.47
C ASP A 115 3.13 -0.19 25.30
N LEU A 116 2.36 -0.08 24.21
CA LEU A 116 2.54 -0.89 23.01
C LEU A 116 3.83 -0.57 22.25
N SER A 117 4.21 0.70 22.15
CA SER A 117 5.46 1.11 21.50
C SER A 117 6.70 0.63 22.26
N ASN A 118 6.55 0.22 23.52
CA ASN A 118 7.64 -0.27 24.36
C ASN A 118 7.64 -1.81 24.50
N THR A 119 6.69 -2.50 23.86
CA THR A 119 6.48 -3.95 24.02
C THR A 119 6.96 -4.70 22.78
N THR A 120 7.69 -5.81 22.98
CA THR A 120 8.16 -6.68 21.89
C THR A 120 7.27 -7.90 21.63
N THR A 121 6.28 -8.16 22.48
CA THR A 121 5.31 -9.26 22.27
C THR A 121 3.89 -8.73 22.30
N LEU A 122 3.18 -8.83 21.18
CA LEU A 122 1.84 -8.28 21.04
C LEU A 122 0.96 -9.20 20.19
N SER A 123 -0.32 -9.27 20.56
CA SER A 123 -1.34 -10.01 19.82
C SER A 123 -2.28 -9.03 19.14
N ILE A 124 -2.67 -9.28 17.90
CA ILE A 124 -3.67 -8.47 17.18
C ILE A 124 -4.81 -9.40 16.78
N TYR A 125 -6.03 -9.05 17.16
CA TYR A 125 -7.23 -9.81 16.79
C TYR A 125 -8.02 -9.04 15.73
N ILE A 126 -8.46 -9.75 14.69
CA ILE A 126 -9.26 -9.22 13.57
C ILE A 126 -10.42 -10.16 13.26
N GLU A 127 -11.46 -9.68 12.58
CA GLU A 127 -12.52 -10.56 12.08
C GLU A 127 -12.00 -11.43 10.93
N ALA A 128 -12.27 -12.74 10.94
CA ALA A 128 -11.75 -13.65 9.93
C ALA A 128 -12.25 -13.34 8.51
N CYS A 129 -13.43 -12.74 8.37
CA CYS A 129 -13.96 -12.29 7.06
C CYS A 129 -13.18 -11.11 6.47
N ASP A 130 -12.50 -10.33 7.32
CA ASP A 130 -11.75 -9.14 6.94
C ASP A 130 -10.25 -9.43 6.73
N ALA A 131 -9.85 -10.68 6.97
CA ALA A 131 -8.47 -11.13 6.85
C ALA A 131 -8.10 -11.43 5.39
N PRO A 132 -6.94 -10.96 4.89
CA PRO A 132 -6.50 -11.29 3.54
C PRO A 132 -6.17 -12.78 3.43
N THR A 133 -6.44 -13.37 2.26
CA THR A 133 -6.20 -14.80 2.01
C THR A 133 -4.70 -15.14 2.02
N GLN A 134 -3.84 -14.20 1.67
CA GLN A 134 -2.37 -14.34 1.65
C GLN A 134 -1.71 -14.22 3.04
N LEU A 135 -2.49 -14.04 4.11
CA LEU A 135 -1.94 -13.81 5.45
C LEU A 135 -1.08 -14.97 5.96
N GLN A 136 -1.40 -16.19 5.54
CA GLN A 136 -0.58 -17.37 5.85
C GLN A 136 0.77 -17.31 5.11
N ASP A 137 0.76 -17.01 3.81
CA ASP A 137 1.98 -16.88 3.01
C ASP A 137 2.91 -15.79 3.56
N ILE A 138 2.32 -14.68 4.02
CA ILE A 138 3.03 -13.60 4.70
C ILE A 138 3.66 -14.11 6.01
N SER A 139 2.89 -14.85 6.82
CA SER A 139 3.38 -15.45 8.08
C SER A 139 4.57 -16.38 7.84
N ASP A 140 4.49 -17.18 6.77
CA ASP A 140 5.54 -18.12 6.39
C ASP A 140 6.78 -17.38 5.87
N ALA A 141 6.60 -16.33 5.05
CA ALA A 141 7.68 -15.48 4.56
C ALA A 141 8.42 -14.74 5.68
N VAL A 142 7.67 -14.25 6.69
CA VAL A 142 8.25 -13.66 7.91
C VAL A 142 9.06 -14.71 8.67
N SER A 143 8.52 -15.91 8.85
CA SER A 143 9.20 -17.01 9.56
C SER A 143 10.46 -17.50 8.85
N GLN A 144 10.50 -17.37 7.52
CA GLN A 144 11.68 -17.66 6.69
C GLN A 144 12.70 -16.52 6.65
N GLY A 145 12.40 -15.37 7.26
CA GLY A 145 13.30 -14.21 7.31
C GLY A 145 13.54 -13.55 5.96
N LEU A 146 12.57 -13.60 5.05
CA LEU A 146 12.72 -13.12 3.66
C LEU A 146 12.73 -11.58 3.52
N PHE A 147 12.40 -10.83 4.59
CA PHE A 147 12.29 -9.37 4.55
C PHE A 147 13.56 -8.68 5.02
N THR A 148 14.05 -7.73 4.22
CA THR A 148 15.23 -6.94 4.57
C THR A 148 14.86 -5.68 5.35
N SER A 149 15.80 -5.17 6.15
CA SER A 149 15.63 -3.89 6.84
C SER A 149 15.70 -2.76 5.82
N HIS A 150 14.58 -2.08 5.60
CA HIS A 150 14.47 -1.02 4.60
C HIS A 150 14.35 0.36 5.26
N THR A 151 14.92 1.39 4.62
CA THR A 151 14.94 2.76 5.15
C THR A 151 13.54 3.39 5.07
N ILE A 152 12.83 3.43 6.20
CA ILE A 152 11.45 3.94 6.29
C ILE A 152 11.30 5.46 6.20
N GLN A 153 12.39 6.24 6.15
CA GLN A 153 12.36 7.71 6.22
C GLN A 153 11.58 8.37 5.08
N HIS A 154 11.74 7.90 3.84
CA HIS A 154 10.99 8.43 2.71
C HIS A 154 9.49 8.19 2.86
N HIS A 155 9.11 6.99 3.32
CA HIS A 155 7.70 6.69 3.58
C HIS A 155 7.15 7.59 4.69
N ILE A 156 7.87 7.77 5.80
CA ILE A 156 7.44 8.63 6.92
C ILE A 156 7.22 10.07 6.44
N SER A 157 8.12 10.60 5.62
CA SER A 157 8.03 11.98 5.09
C SER A 157 6.81 12.20 4.19
N SER A 158 6.29 11.14 3.53
CA SER A 158 5.08 11.21 2.71
C SER A 158 3.76 11.08 3.50
N MET A 159 3.82 10.68 4.77
CA MET A 159 2.62 10.46 5.60
C MET A 159 1.87 11.76 5.89
N TYR A 160 0.63 11.65 6.37
CA TYR A 160 -0.24 12.79 6.71
C TYR A 160 -0.51 13.74 5.53
N GLY A 161 -0.76 13.18 4.34
CA GLY A 161 -1.06 13.97 3.15
C GLY A 161 0.14 14.76 2.62
N GLY A 162 1.37 14.27 2.86
CA GLY A 162 2.61 14.93 2.46
C GLY A 162 3.17 15.92 3.49
N LEU A 163 2.51 16.12 4.64
CA LEU A 163 3.02 16.96 5.73
C LEU A 163 4.15 16.28 6.55
N GLY A 164 4.32 14.97 6.36
CA GLY A 164 5.34 14.18 7.01
C GLY A 164 4.96 13.73 8.42
N GLY A 165 5.45 12.54 8.76
CA GLY A 165 5.48 12.03 10.12
C GLY A 165 6.83 12.30 10.80
N LYS A 166 6.85 12.16 12.11
CA LYS A 166 8.08 12.03 12.90
C LYS A 166 8.01 10.76 13.74
N LEU A 167 9.16 10.09 13.87
CA LEU A 167 9.34 8.97 14.79
C LEU A 167 9.43 9.54 16.21
N LEU A 168 8.67 8.97 17.14
CA LEU A 168 8.67 9.44 18.52
C LEU A 168 9.16 8.32 19.43
N ASP A 169 10.26 8.59 20.15
CA ASP A 169 10.73 7.70 21.19
C ASP A 169 10.06 8.09 22.52
N LEU A 170 9.12 7.25 22.96
CA LEU A 170 8.41 7.45 24.23
C LEU A 170 9.14 6.85 25.44
N ALA A 171 10.35 6.29 25.27
CA ALA A 171 11.13 5.70 26.36
C ALA A 171 11.59 6.73 27.42
N VAL A 172 11.63 8.03 27.09
CA VAL A 172 12.01 9.09 28.02
C VAL A 172 10.81 9.53 28.85
N GLY A 173 10.46 8.72 29.85
CA GLY A 173 9.64 9.17 30.97
C GLY A 173 10.42 10.20 31.78
N THR A 174 10.09 11.48 31.63
CA THR A 174 10.47 12.51 32.59
C THR A 174 9.97 12.09 33.96
N LEU A 175 10.89 11.78 34.88
CA LEU A 175 10.59 11.68 36.30
C LEU A 175 9.87 12.97 36.72
N PRO A 176 8.70 12.89 37.38
CA PRO A 176 8.11 14.08 37.98
C PRO A 176 9.07 14.62 39.05
N PRO A 177 9.22 15.95 39.18
CA PRO A 177 9.96 16.52 40.29
C PRO A 177 9.34 16.02 41.60
N SER A 178 10.16 15.40 42.45
CA SER A 178 9.81 15.07 43.82
C SER A 178 9.48 16.37 44.53
N TYR A 179 8.19 16.60 44.77
CA TYR A 179 7.70 17.70 45.59
C TYR A 179 7.56 17.18 47.02
N ASP A 180 8.69 17.09 47.71
CA ASP A 180 8.74 16.75 49.12
C ASP A 180 9.22 17.96 49.93
N GLU A 181 8.67 19.16 49.66
CA GLU A 181 8.82 20.31 50.56
C GLU A 181 7.83 21.44 50.26
N ALA A 182 6.58 21.32 50.73
CA ALA A 182 5.69 22.46 50.90
C ALA A 182 4.59 22.15 51.94
N ALA A 183 4.99 21.67 53.11
CA ALA A 183 4.14 21.65 54.30
C ALA A 183 4.66 22.71 55.27
N ALA A 184 4.24 23.97 55.10
CA ALA A 184 4.37 24.97 56.15
C ALA A 184 3.24 26.01 56.08
N SER A 185 2.40 25.93 57.12
CA SER A 185 1.52 26.96 57.68
C SER A 185 0.10 27.15 57.09
N PRO A 186 -0.96 26.90 57.89
CA PRO A 186 -2.30 27.39 57.58
C PRO A 186 -2.39 28.90 57.89
N PRO A 187 -3.15 29.69 57.10
CA PRO A 187 -3.40 31.09 57.43
C PRO A 187 -4.38 31.22 58.63
N PRO A 188 -4.21 32.22 59.50
CA PRO A 188 -5.08 32.42 60.67
C PRO A 188 -6.49 32.90 60.29
N PRO A 189 -7.51 32.63 61.13
CA PRO A 189 -8.91 32.98 60.85
C PRO A 189 -9.20 34.49 60.97
N PRO A 190 -10.22 35.01 60.25
CA PRO A 190 -10.56 36.44 60.26
C PRO A 190 -11.26 36.88 61.56
N PRO A 191 -11.14 38.16 61.99
CA PRO A 191 -11.83 38.67 63.17
C PRO A 191 -13.34 38.84 62.94
N ILE A 192 -14.11 38.42 63.94
CA ILE A 192 -15.56 38.63 64.04
C ILE A 192 -15.80 40.04 64.60
N ASP A 193 -16.28 40.96 63.77
CA ASP A 193 -16.86 42.21 64.25
C ASP A 193 -18.39 42.11 64.32
N ARG A 194 -18.87 41.91 65.54
CA ARG A 194 -20.26 42.19 65.92
C ARG A 194 -20.39 43.69 66.06
N ASN A 195 -21.19 44.34 65.21
CA ASN A 195 -21.83 45.57 65.64
C ASN A 195 -23.23 45.76 65.07
N SER A 196 -24.05 46.27 65.98
CA SER A 196 -25.49 46.16 66.05
C SER A 196 -26.20 47.37 65.46
N LYS A 197 -27.48 47.15 65.11
CA LYS A 197 -28.59 48.13 65.13
C LYS A 197 -28.53 49.25 64.08
N LYS A 198 -29.42 49.14 63.09
CA LYS A 198 -30.66 49.94 62.98
C LYS A 198 -31.40 49.55 61.70
N ARG A 199 -32.66 49.10 61.81
CA ARG A 199 -33.59 49.00 60.67
C ARG A 199 -33.99 50.42 60.28
N ALA A 200 -33.55 50.87 59.11
CA ALA A 200 -34.12 52.04 58.45
C ALA A 200 -35.43 51.62 57.77
N ARG A 201 -36.46 52.47 57.85
CA ARG A 201 -37.76 52.26 57.21
C ARG A 201 -37.56 52.29 55.69
N GLU A 202 -38.08 51.27 55.03
CA GLU A 202 -38.07 51.07 53.58
C GLU A 202 -39.17 51.93 52.95
N ASP A 203 -38.77 52.94 52.19
CA ASP A 203 -39.67 53.73 51.33
C ASP A 203 -39.79 53.02 49.97
N SER A 204 -41.01 52.80 49.51
CA SER A 204 -41.38 52.05 48.29
C SER A 204 -40.97 52.72 46.95
N ASP A 205 -40.03 53.66 46.96
CA ASP A 205 -39.47 54.32 45.76
C ASP A 205 -38.16 53.68 45.28
N SER A 206 -37.54 52.81 46.09
CA SER A 206 -36.36 52.02 45.69
C SER A 206 -36.74 50.94 44.67
N GLU A 207 -37.78 50.16 44.93
CA GLU A 207 -38.19 49.03 44.07
C GLU A 207 -38.49 49.45 42.61
N ARG A 208 -39.01 50.66 42.37
CA ARG A 208 -39.27 51.16 41.00
C ARG A 208 -37.98 51.53 40.26
N LYS A 209 -37.00 52.10 40.94
CA LYS A 209 -35.68 52.43 40.36
C LYS A 209 -34.87 51.14 40.13
N ASP A 210 -34.99 50.18 41.04
CA ASP A 210 -34.36 48.86 40.92
C ASP A 210 -34.95 48.08 39.72
N ASN A 211 -36.27 48.06 39.55
CA ASN A 211 -36.91 47.43 38.39
C ASN A 211 -36.55 48.10 37.05
N THR A 212 -36.39 49.42 37.02
CA THR A 212 -35.97 50.15 35.81
C THR A 212 -34.52 49.83 35.45
N THR A 213 -33.65 49.71 36.46
CA THR A 213 -32.23 49.34 36.28
C THR A 213 -32.10 47.92 35.76
N LEU A 214 -32.84 46.96 36.31
CA LEU A 214 -32.89 45.58 35.83
C LEU A 214 -33.34 45.46 34.37
N LEU A 215 -34.27 46.33 33.94
CA LEU A 215 -34.77 46.35 32.57
C LEU A 215 -33.72 46.89 31.58
N TRP A 216 -32.97 47.91 31.98
CA TRP A 216 -31.82 48.42 31.21
C TRP A 216 -30.70 47.39 31.13
N ASP A 217 -30.38 46.70 32.23
CA ASP A 217 -29.39 45.63 32.24
C ASP A 217 -29.77 44.48 31.31
N ALA A 218 -31.05 44.11 31.28
CA ALA A 218 -31.57 43.10 30.35
C ALA A 218 -31.45 43.54 28.88
N ILE A 219 -31.78 44.80 28.56
CA ILE A 219 -31.63 45.36 27.21
C ILE A 219 -30.16 45.39 26.79
N HIS A 220 -29.25 45.80 27.68
CA HIS A 220 -27.81 45.78 27.40
C HIS A 220 -27.28 44.36 27.22
N ALA A 221 -27.72 43.41 28.03
CA ALA A 221 -27.36 42.00 27.89
C ALA A 221 -27.84 41.43 26.55
N MET A 222 -29.08 41.74 26.14
CA MET A 222 -29.59 41.37 24.81
C MET A 222 -28.80 42.02 23.68
N SER A 223 -28.51 43.32 23.78
CA SER A 223 -27.74 44.04 22.75
C SER A 223 -26.33 43.46 22.59
N ASN A 224 -25.66 43.11 23.69
CA ASN A 224 -24.36 42.44 23.68
C ASN A 224 -24.46 41.04 23.05
N ARG A 225 -25.53 40.29 23.34
CA ARG A 225 -25.77 38.98 22.75
C ARG A 225 -26.02 39.06 21.24
N VAL A 226 -26.76 40.07 20.77
CA VAL A 226 -26.95 40.32 19.34
C VAL A 226 -25.62 40.61 18.65
N LYS A 227 -24.79 41.50 19.20
CA LYS A 227 -23.44 41.77 18.67
C LYS A 227 -22.58 40.51 18.59
N THR A 228 -22.65 39.66 19.61
CA THR A 228 -21.91 38.39 19.64
C THR A 228 -22.41 37.45 18.53
N LEU A 229 -23.72 37.32 18.36
CA LEU A 229 -24.32 36.51 17.30
C LEU A 229 -24.01 37.05 15.90
N GLU A 230 -23.92 38.37 15.72
CA GLU A 230 -23.50 38.99 14.46
C GLU A 230 -22.05 38.63 14.13
N THR A 231 -21.14 38.69 15.10
CA THR A 231 -19.75 38.28 14.90
C THR A 231 -19.61 36.79 14.57
N GLU A 232 -20.35 35.93 15.26
CA GLU A 232 -20.37 34.48 14.97
C GLU A 232 -20.95 34.19 13.58
N ASN A 233 -21.97 34.94 13.14
CA ASN A 233 -22.55 34.78 11.80
C ASN A 233 -21.57 35.17 10.70
N GLU A 234 -20.80 36.25 10.87
CA GLU A 234 -19.78 36.64 9.90
C GLU A 234 -18.64 35.61 9.84
N GLU A 235 -18.18 35.10 10.99
CA GLU A 235 -17.20 34.02 11.03
C GLU A 235 -17.71 32.73 10.35
N LEU A 236 -18.99 32.39 10.52
CA LEU A 236 -19.61 31.26 9.85
C LEU A 236 -19.75 31.47 8.33
N LYS A 237 -20.03 32.69 7.88
CA LYS A 237 -20.06 33.02 6.45
C LYS A 237 -18.67 32.87 5.83
N GLU A 238 -17.64 33.37 6.51
CA GLU A 238 -16.25 33.25 6.06
C GLU A 238 -15.84 31.77 5.93
N LYS A 239 -16.11 30.95 6.96
CA LYS A 239 -15.87 29.49 6.90
C LYS A 239 -16.65 28.81 5.78
N ASN A 240 -17.90 29.21 5.51
CA ASN A 240 -18.65 28.67 4.38
C ASN A 240 -18.01 29.04 3.04
N THR A 241 -17.48 30.26 2.90
CA THR A 241 -16.78 30.66 1.67
C THR A 241 -15.47 29.88 1.48
N GLU A 242 -14.71 29.64 2.55
CA GLU A 242 -13.50 28.82 2.53
C GLU A 242 -13.81 27.37 2.15
N LEU A 243 -14.81 26.76 2.80
CA LEU A 243 -15.24 25.39 2.49
C LEU A 243 -15.73 25.23 1.04
N LEU A 244 -16.38 26.24 0.47
CA LEU A 244 -16.78 26.22 -0.94
C LEU A 244 -15.55 26.29 -1.87
N GLY A 245 -14.51 27.03 -1.49
CA GLY A 245 -13.22 27.03 -2.19
C GLY A 245 -12.55 25.66 -2.15
N ASP A 246 -12.42 25.08 -0.97
CA ASP A 246 -11.85 23.74 -0.80
C ASP A 246 -12.58 22.67 -1.61
N LEU A 247 -13.92 22.74 -1.67
CA LEU A 247 -14.74 21.84 -2.48
C LEU A 247 -14.49 22.02 -3.98
N HIS A 248 -14.24 23.25 -4.44
CA HIS A 248 -13.90 23.51 -5.83
C HIS A 248 -12.54 22.92 -6.18
N ASP A 249 -11.52 23.15 -5.35
CA ASP A 249 -10.17 22.60 -5.53
C ASP A 249 -10.17 21.07 -5.50
N LEU A 250 -10.95 20.46 -4.59
CA LEU A 250 -11.09 19.01 -4.54
C LEU A 250 -11.73 18.48 -5.83
N ARG A 251 -12.74 19.18 -6.35
CA ARG A 251 -13.43 18.80 -7.59
C ARG A 251 -12.49 18.88 -8.80
N GLU A 252 -11.66 19.92 -8.87
CA GLU A 252 -10.65 20.06 -9.93
C GLU A 252 -9.59 18.96 -9.86
N LYS A 253 -9.06 18.68 -8.65
CA LYS A 253 -8.13 17.56 -8.43
C LYS A 253 -8.74 16.21 -8.78
N TYR A 254 -10.02 16.00 -8.47
CA TYR A 254 -10.72 14.78 -8.83
C TYR A 254 -10.89 14.65 -10.36
N SER A 255 -11.27 15.75 -11.03
CA SER A 255 -11.42 15.80 -12.48
C SER A 255 -10.11 15.54 -13.22
N THR A 256 -9.02 16.16 -12.78
CA THR A 256 -7.67 15.93 -13.35
C THR A 256 -7.19 14.50 -13.11
N SER A 257 -7.37 13.96 -11.90
CA SER A 257 -7.05 12.56 -11.61
C SER A 257 -7.87 11.60 -12.48
N GLN A 258 -9.16 11.85 -12.69
CA GLN A 258 -10.01 11.04 -13.55
C GLN A 258 -9.52 11.06 -15.01
N GLN A 259 -9.11 12.22 -15.52
CA GLN A 259 -8.53 12.36 -16.85
C GLN A 259 -7.24 11.54 -16.99
N THR A 260 -6.32 11.65 -16.04
CA THR A 260 -5.07 10.85 -16.06
C THR A 260 -5.32 9.35 -16.01
N ASN A 261 -6.34 8.91 -15.26
CA ASN A 261 -6.72 7.50 -15.21
C ASN A 261 -7.27 7.01 -16.56
N MET A 262 -8.03 7.85 -17.27
CA MET A 262 -8.53 7.51 -18.60
C MET A 262 -7.39 7.35 -19.61
N GLU A 263 -6.41 8.26 -19.59
CA GLU A 263 -5.21 8.19 -20.43
C GLU A 263 -4.36 6.94 -20.13
N LEU A 264 -4.21 6.58 -18.85
CA LEU A 264 -3.51 5.35 -18.46
C LEU A 264 -4.23 4.09 -18.94
N VAL A 265 -5.55 4.05 -18.84
CA VAL A 265 -6.36 2.91 -19.33
C VAL A 265 -6.25 2.78 -20.85
N GLU A 266 -6.33 3.89 -21.58
CA GLU A 266 -6.13 3.90 -23.03
C GLU A 266 -4.71 3.44 -23.40
N GLY A 267 -3.69 3.97 -22.73
CA GLY A 267 -2.30 3.56 -22.89
C GLY A 267 -2.10 2.07 -22.66
N MET A 268 -2.70 1.51 -21.61
CA MET A 268 -2.64 0.07 -21.32
C MET A 268 -3.32 -0.76 -22.42
N GLY A 269 -4.45 -0.31 -22.96
CA GLY A 269 -5.09 -0.94 -24.11
C GLY A 269 -4.19 -0.95 -25.36
N THR A 270 -3.50 0.16 -25.66
CA THR A 270 -2.56 0.20 -26.80
C THR A 270 -1.37 -0.72 -26.60
N LEU A 271 -0.86 -0.85 -25.36
CA LEU A 271 0.26 -1.72 -25.05
C LEU A 271 -0.14 -3.19 -25.13
N GLN A 272 -1.32 -3.54 -24.64
CA GLN A 272 -1.88 -4.89 -24.78
C GLN A 272 -2.03 -5.27 -26.25
N GLY A 273 -2.58 -4.40 -27.11
CA GLY A 273 -2.68 -4.68 -28.54
C GLY A 273 -1.33 -4.88 -29.23
N LYS A 274 -0.27 -4.20 -28.78
CA LYS A 274 1.10 -4.45 -29.27
C LYS A 274 1.63 -5.80 -28.81
N TYR A 275 1.30 -6.23 -27.59
CA TYR A 275 1.70 -7.53 -27.06
C TYR A 275 1.02 -8.66 -27.85
N ASP A 276 -0.29 -8.56 -28.09
CA ASP A 276 -1.05 -9.53 -28.88
C ASP A 276 -0.48 -9.63 -30.31
N SER A 277 -0.20 -8.49 -30.95
CA SER A 277 0.42 -8.47 -32.28
C SER A 277 1.83 -9.08 -32.30
N LEU A 278 2.59 -8.99 -31.21
CA LEU A 278 3.92 -9.58 -31.12
C LEU A 278 3.83 -11.09 -30.91
N GLU A 279 2.88 -11.56 -30.10
CA GLU A 279 2.56 -12.96 -29.89
C GLU A 279 2.18 -13.63 -31.21
N ASP A 280 1.26 -13.02 -31.98
CA ASP A 280 0.86 -13.51 -33.30
C ASP A 280 2.08 -13.69 -34.23
N ARG A 281 2.98 -12.69 -34.27
CA ARG A 281 4.19 -12.77 -35.09
C ARG A 281 5.19 -13.83 -34.61
N LEU A 282 5.26 -14.10 -33.31
CA LEU A 282 6.09 -15.17 -32.76
C LEU A 282 5.53 -16.54 -33.15
N THR A 283 4.21 -16.71 -33.10
CA THR A 283 3.58 -17.96 -33.57
C THR A 283 3.77 -18.15 -35.07
N GLU A 284 3.63 -17.11 -35.88
CA GLU A 284 3.91 -17.16 -37.31
C GLU A 284 5.37 -17.57 -37.55
N LEU A 285 6.34 -16.93 -36.88
CA LEU A 285 7.75 -17.29 -37.00
C LEU A 285 8.01 -18.75 -36.60
N ALA A 286 7.40 -19.24 -35.52
CA ALA A 286 7.54 -20.63 -35.09
C ALA A 286 7.07 -21.60 -36.18
N THR A 287 5.90 -21.36 -36.77
CA THR A 287 5.38 -22.19 -37.88
C THR A 287 6.26 -22.11 -39.13
N THR A 288 6.79 -20.93 -39.47
CA THR A 288 7.71 -20.80 -40.61
C THR A 288 9.04 -21.52 -40.38
N ASN A 289 9.52 -21.58 -39.13
CA ASN A 289 10.75 -22.29 -38.79
C ASN A 289 10.54 -23.81 -38.84
N GLU A 290 9.42 -24.31 -38.30
CA GLU A 290 9.05 -25.73 -38.39
C GLU A 290 8.94 -26.19 -39.85
N THR A 291 8.21 -25.44 -40.68
CA THR A 291 8.10 -25.76 -42.12
C THR A 291 9.44 -25.68 -42.86
N PHE A 292 10.33 -24.77 -42.45
CA PHE A 292 11.68 -24.69 -43.00
C PHE A 292 12.50 -25.92 -42.63
N GLU A 293 12.49 -26.33 -41.35
CA GLU A 293 13.16 -27.54 -40.86
C GLU A 293 12.65 -28.79 -41.59
N ASP A 294 11.33 -28.97 -41.71
CA ASP A 294 10.71 -30.07 -42.46
C ASP A 294 11.18 -30.12 -43.92
N THR A 295 11.29 -28.95 -44.56
CA THR A 295 11.75 -28.85 -45.95
C THR A 295 13.23 -29.24 -46.08
N TYR A 296 14.07 -28.86 -45.12
CA TYR A 296 15.48 -29.24 -45.10
C TYR A 296 15.66 -30.74 -44.88
N ASP A 297 14.93 -31.31 -43.92
CA ASP A 297 14.98 -32.73 -43.63
C ASP A 297 14.52 -33.57 -44.83
N ALA A 298 13.43 -33.18 -45.50
CA ALA A 298 12.97 -33.82 -46.72
C ALA A 298 14.06 -33.83 -47.81
N ARG A 299 14.71 -32.68 -48.05
CA ARG A 299 15.80 -32.57 -49.04
C ARG A 299 17.05 -33.36 -48.67
N LEU A 300 17.39 -33.43 -47.39
CA LEU A 300 18.54 -34.24 -46.93
C LEU A 300 18.28 -35.74 -47.11
N VAL A 301 17.03 -36.19 -46.89
CA VAL A 301 16.61 -37.57 -47.17
C VAL A 301 16.69 -37.86 -48.67
N GLU A 302 16.17 -36.97 -49.52
CA GLU A 302 16.29 -37.09 -50.98
C GLU A 302 17.75 -37.21 -51.42
N LEU A 303 18.62 -36.32 -50.93
CA LEU A 303 20.05 -36.34 -51.26
C LEU A 303 20.72 -37.65 -50.82
N ARG A 304 20.39 -38.17 -49.64
CA ARG A 304 20.94 -39.44 -49.15
C ARG A 304 20.51 -40.60 -50.04
N ASN A 305 19.24 -40.66 -50.42
CA ASN A 305 18.74 -41.69 -51.33
C ASN A 305 19.44 -41.62 -52.70
N ASP A 306 19.65 -40.42 -53.24
CA ASP A 306 20.39 -40.23 -54.49
C ASP A 306 21.86 -40.69 -54.35
N MET A 307 22.52 -40.41 -53.22
CA MET A 307 23.88 -40.89 -52.96
C MET A 307 23.95 -42.42 -52.90
N ASP A 308 23.02 -43.08 -52.22
CA ASP A 308 22.94 -44.54 -52.13
C ASP A 308 22.70 -45.17 -53.51
N ASP A 309 21.83 -44.57 -54.33
CA ASP A 309 21.60 -44.97 -55.72
C ASP A 309 22.88 -44.87 -56.56
N PHE A 310 23.60 -43.75 -56.45
CA PHE A 310 24.86 -43.55 -57.18
C PHE A 310 25.93 -44.55 -56.73
N GLU A 311 26.04 -44.83 -55.43
CA GLU A 311 26.96 -45.84 -54.91
C GLU A 311 26.67 -47.23 -55.51
N GLY A 312 25.39 -47.62 -55.61
CA GLY A 312 25.01 -48.87 -56.27
C GLY A 312 25.38 -48.92 -57.76
N ILE A 313 25.28 -47.80 -58.49
CA ILE A 313 25.72 -47.69 -59.89
C ILE A 313 27.24 -47.84 -59.97
N VAL A 314 27.99 -47.13 -59.12
CA VAL A 314 29.47 -47.17 -59.08
C VAL A 314 29.97 -48.60 -58.84
N GLN A 315 29.42 -49.29 -57.84
CA GLN A 315 29.78 -50.68 -57.54
C GLN A 315 29.52 -51.62 -58.73
N SER A 316 28.42 -51.42 -59.46
CA SER A 316 28.08 -52.22 -60.65
C SER A 316 29.08 -52.00 -61.79
N VAL A 317 29.51 -50.76 -62.00
CA VAL A 317 30.52 -50.38 -63.00
C VAL A 317 31.90 -50.94 -62.61
N GLU A 318 32.31 -50.80 -61.35
CA GLU A 318 33.59 -51.32 -60.83
C GLU A 318 33.69 -52.84 -60.92
N ALA A 319 32.57 -53.55 -60.73
CA ALA A 319 32.49 -55.01 -60.90
C ALA A 319 32.55 -55.47 -62.38
N GLY A 320 32.61 -54.55 -63.35
CA GLY A 320 32.60 -54.87 -64.78
C GLY A 320 31.26 -55.41 -65.29
N GLN A 321 30.19 -55.28 -64.49
CA GLN A 321 28.84 -55.73 -64.78
C GLN A 321 27.96 -54.52 -65.13
N ILE A 322 28.17 -53.93 -66.30
CA ILE A 322 27.24 -52.93 -66.83
C ILE A 322 26.02 -53.69 -67.36
N THR A 323 25.00 -53.83 -66.51
CA THR A 323 23.71 -54.40 -66.90
C THR A 323 22.90 -53.37 -67.68
N GLU A 324 22.03 -53.83 -68.59
CA GLU A 324 21.14 -52.96 -69.38
C GLU A 324 20.27 -52.04 -68.48
N GLU A 325 19.94 -52.52 -67.28
CA GLU A 325 19.22 -51.78 -66.24
C GLU A 325 20.05 -50.63 -65.63
N SER A 326 21.35 -50.83 -65.39
CA SER A 326 22.26 -49.77 -64.91
C SER A 326 22.46 -48.67 -65.97
N MET A 327 22.54 -49.06 -67.25
CA MET A 327 22.65 -48.13 -68.36
C MET A 327 21.37 -47.32 -68.57
N HIS A 328 20.20 -47.96 -68.43
CA HIS A 328 18.91 -47.27 -68.49
C HIS A 328 18.70 -46.29 -67.32
N LYS A 329 19.17 -46.63 -66.11
CA LYS A 329 19.16 -45.70 -64.96
C LYS A 329 20.05 -44.49 -65.19
N ILE A 330 21.24 -44.68 -65.77
CA ILE A 330 22.16 -43.57 -66.14
C ILE A 330 21.49 -42.66 -67.18
N GLU A 331 20.93 -43.24 -68.25
CA GLU A 331 20.25 -42.48 -69.30
C GLU A 331 19.07 -41.67 -68.75
N LYS A 332 18.23 -42.30 -67.92
CA LYS A 332 17.10 -41.63 -67.26
C LYS A 332 17.54 -40.47 -66.36
N ARG A 333 18.54 -40.68 -65.49
CA ARG A 333 19.08 -39.62 -64.62
C ARG A 333 19.66 -38.45 -65.42
N VAL A 334 20.37 -38.73 -66.52
CA VAL A 334 20.92 -37.70 -67.41
C VAL A 334 19.81 -36.89 -68.09
N ILE A 335 18.74 -37.54 -68.54
CA ILE A 335 17.58 -36.86 -69.14
C ILE A 335 16.85 -36.01 -68.09
N GLU A 336 16.59 -36.54 -66.90
CA GLU A 336 15.95 -35.81 -65.79
C GLU A 336 16.79 -34.59 -65.37
N GLU A 337 18.11 -34.73 -65.32
CA GLU A 337 19.04 -33.64 -65.03
C GLU A 337 19.01 -32.54 -66.10
N MET A 338 18.99 -32.92 -67.38
CA MET A 338 18.87 -31.97 -68.48
C MET A 338 17.54 -31.21 -68.44
N LEU A 339 16.43 -31.91 -68.16
CA LEU A 339 15.11 -31.30 -68.03
C LEU A 339 15.03 -30.35 -66.83
N ARG A 340 15.60 -30.75 -65.69
CA ARG A 340 15.68 -29.93 -64.48
C ARG A 340 16.47 -28.63 -64.72
N ARG A 341 17.65 -28.72 -65.35
CA ARG A 341 18.45 -27.53 -65.71
C ARG A 341 17.76 -26.62 -66.71
N LEU A 342 16.98 -27.17 -67.64
CA LEU A 342 16.15 -26.38 -68.56
C LEU A 342 15.03 -25.65 -67.81
N ALA A 343 14.40 -26.29 -66.83
CA ALA A 343 13.37 -25.66 -66.00
C ALA A 343 13.93 -24.56 -65.09
N GLU A 344 15.07 -24.80 -64.44
CA GLU A 344 15.78 -23.81 -63.59
C GLU A 344 16.34 -22.65 -64.43
N GLY A 345 16.87 -22.92 -65.62
CA GLY A 345 17.32 -21.90 -66.57
C GLY A 345 16.18 -21.05 -67.15
N GLY A 346 14.99 -21.64 -67.33
CA GLY A 346 13.77 -20.93 -67.70
C GLY A 346 13.24 -20.00 -66.59
N ALA A 347 13.33 -20.43 -65.33
CA ALA A 347 12.95 -19.62 -64.16
C ALA A 347 13.90 -18.43 -63.93
N ALA A 348 15.19 -18.58 -64.22
CA ALA A 348 16.18 -17.49 -64.15
C ALA A 348 15.92 -16.39 -65.19
N LEU A 349 15.41 -16.73 -66.39
CA LEU A 349 15.04 -15.74 -67.40
C LEU A 349 13.73 -15.00 -67.05
N ALA A 350 12.81 -15.64 -66.33
CA ALA A 350 11.57 -15.02 -65.85
C ALA A 350 11.81 -14.03 -64.69
N SER A 351 12.79 -14.29 -63.80
CA SER A 351 13.11 -13.41 -62.67
C SER A 351 13.83 -12.11 -63.08
N TYR A 352 14.58 -12.12 -64.20
CA TYR A 352 15.19 -10.91 -64.77
C TYR A 352 14.15 -9.91 -65.34
N SER A 353 12.97 -10.38 -65.74
CA SER A 353 11.89 -9.52 -66.25
C SER A 353 11.14 -8.79 -65.12
N VAL A 354 10.95 -9.45 -63.96
CA VAL A 354 10.14 -8.92 -62.84
C VAL A 354 10.97 -8.01 -61.90
N SER A 355 12.29 -8.20 -61.84
CA SER A 355 13.18 -7.47 -60.93
C SER A 355 13.38 -5.98 -61.28
N SER A 356 12.95 -5.55 -62.47
CA SER A 356 13.10 -4.15 -62.91
C SER A 356 12.03 -3.18 -62.37
N PHE A 357 10.98 -3.66 -61.69
CA PHE A 357 9.83 -2.83 -61.31
C PHE A 357 9.63 -2.56 -59.82
N LYS A 358 10.47 -3.09 -58.92
CA LYS A 358 10.19 -3.04 -57.47
C LYS A 358 11.31 -2.50 -56.58
N ARG A 359 12.23 -1.72 -57.14
CA ARG A 359 13.34 -1.10 -56.38
C ARG A 359 13.08 0.39 -56.09
N LEU A 360 12.05 0.69 -55.30
CA LEU A 360 11.96 1.96 -54.58
C LEU A 360 11.31 1.74 -53.21
N SER A 361 11.89 2.41 -52.21
CA SER A 361 11.51 2.54 -50.80
C SER A 361 12.01 1.44 -49.84
N LEU A 362 13.02 1.82 -49.05
CA LEU A 362 13.17 1.66 -47.58
C LEU A 362 14.64 1.49 -47.19
N SER A 363 15.37 2.61 -47.15
CA SER A 363 16.31 2.88 -46.04
C SER A 363 15.46 3.35 -44.86
N GLN A 364 15.72 3.04 -43.59
CA GLN A 364 16.96 3.23 -42.82
C GLN A 364 16.73 2.65 -41.38
N PRO A 365 17.58 2.88 -40.35
CA PRO A 365 18.33 1.85 -39.64
C PRO A 365 17.82 1.50 -38.23
N SER A 366 18.29 0.37 -37.72
CA SER A 366 18.20 -0.07 -36.32
C SER A 366 19.07 0.78 -35.38
N PRO A 367 18.64 0.95 -34.11
CA PRO A 367 19.57 0.99 -33.00
C PRO A 367 19.24 -0.07 -31.94
N TYR A 368 20.27 -0.83 -31.57
CA TYR A 368 20.36 -1.60 -30.33
C TYR A 368 20.47 -0.64 -29.13
N THR A 369 19.66 -0.79 -28.06
CA THR A 369 20.18 -0.88 -26.67
C THR A 369 19.12 -1.33 -25.64
N ALA A 370 19.57 -2.29 -24.80
CA ALA A 370 19.19 -2.65 -23.42
C ALA A 370 17.83 -3.32 -23.09
N PRO A 371 17.81 -4.37 -22.24
CA PRO A 371 16.59 -5.02 -21.77
C PRO A 371 15.98 -4.28 -20.55
N PRO A 372 14.65 -4.27 -20.39
CA PRO A 372 14.02 -3.65 -19.22
C PRO A 372 13.97 -4.62 -18.03
N GLU A 373 14.28 -4.11 -16.84
CA GLU A 373 13.97 -4.74 -15.55
C GLU A 373 12.44 -4.86 -15.34
N PRO A 374 11.96 -5.90 -14.63
CA PRO A 374 10.53 -6.08 -14.40
C PRO A 374 10.06 -5.19 -13.23
N PHE A 375 9.30 -4.15 -13.54
CA PHE A 375 8.47 -3.44 -12.57
C PHE A 375 7.21 -4.26 -12.28
N LEU A 376 7.14 -4.89 -11.10
CA LEU A 376 5.91 -5.44 -10.56
C LEU A 376 5.19 -4.36 -9.74
N HIS A 377 4.10 -3.84 -10.30
CA HIS A 377 3.12 -3.05 -9.56
C HIS A 377 2.37 -3.96 -8.58
N LEU A 378 2.61 -3.78 -7.27
CA LEU A 378 1.82 -4.44 -6.23
C LEU A 378 0.61 -3.58 -5.82
N HIS A 379 -0.55 -4.22 -5.86
CA HIS A 379 -1.87 -3.68 -5.57
C HIS A 379 -1.98 -2.99 -4.21
N HIS A 380 -2.61 -1.82 -4.20
CA HIS A 380 -3.14 -1.18 -3.00
C HIS A 380 -4.35 -1.96 -2.47
N TYR A 381 -4.21 -2.57 -1.28
CA TYR A 381 -5.31 -3.25 -0.59
C TYR A 381 -6.20 -2.29 0.20
N SER A 382 -7.48 -2.67 0.26
CA SER A 382 -8.60 -1.96 0.87
C SER A 382 -8.50 -1.92 2.42
N PRO A 383 -8.91 -0.83 3.09
CA PRO A 383 -8.89 -0.73 4.55
C PRO A 383 -10.00 -1.56 5.21
N SER A 384 -9.64 -2.60 5.95
CA SER A 384 -10.57 -3.38 6.79
C SER A 384 -10.92 -2.63 8.08
N ARG A 385 -12.17 -2.76 8.56
CA ARG A 385 -12.63 -2.16 9.83
C ARG A 385 -12.24 -3.07 10.98
N LEU A 386 -11.35 -2.62 11.88
CA LEU A 386 -10.82 -3.51 12.92
C LEU A 386 -11.24 -3.12 14.33
N ARG A 387 -11.29 -4.15 15.16
CA ARG A 387 -11.43 -4.07 16.61
C ARG A 387 -10.27 -4.83 17.22
N LEU A 388 -9.30 -4.06 17.69
CA LEU A 388 -8.03 -4.58 18.19
C LEU A 388 -8.08 -4.93 19.65
N ALA A 389 -7.18 -5.83 20.00
CA ALA A 389 -6.97 -6.21 21.37
C ALA A 389 -5.58 -6.81 21.50
N LEU A 390 -4.78 -6.21 22.37
CA LEU A 390 -3.37 -6.54 22.49
C LEU A 390 -3.07 -7.19 23.83
N ARG A 391 -2.36 -8.33 23.76
CA ARG A 391 -1.89 -9.09 24.91
C ARG A 391 -0.39 -8.85 25.10
N HIS A 392 -0.02 -8.27 26.23
CA HIS A 392 1.35 -8.27 26.73
C HIS A 392 1.63 -9.63 27.38
N ARG A 393 2.56 -10.42 26.85
CA ARG A 393 3.17 -11.54 27.58
C ARG A 393 4.44 -11.04 28.25
N PRO A 394 4.55 -11.06 29.59
CA PRO A 394 5.85 -10.80 30.22
C PRO A 394 6.84 -11.87 29.77
N SER A 395 8.02 -11.42 29.35
CA SER A 395 9.16 -12.27 29.03
C SER A 395 9.48 -13.17 30.24
N LEU A 396 9.42 -14.49 30.03
CA LEU A 396 9.94 -15.50 30.97
C LEU A 396 11.46 -15.52 30.85
N ALA A 397 12.11 -14.44 31.26
CA ALA A 397 13.55 -14.35 31.37
C ALA A 397 13.92 -13.74 32.72
N GLN A 398 13.59 -14.46 33.80
CA GLN A 398 14.27 -14.42 35.11
C GLN A 398 13.63 -15.45 36.05
N ALA A 399 14.06 -16.70 35.90
CA ALA A 399 13.90 -17.73 36.93
C ALA A 399 15.09 -18.68 36.86
N ARG A 400 16.29 -18.13 37.12
CA ARG A 400 17.48 -18.85 37.56
C ARG A 400 18.35 -17.89 38.36
N VAL A 401 18.09 -17.81 39.66
CA VAL A 401 19.10 -17.76 40.72
C VAL A 401 18.59 -18.68 41.82
#